data_AF-A0A929GKB8-F1
#
_entry.id   AF-A0A929GKB8-F1
#
_cell.length_a   1.000
_cell.length_b   1.000
_cell.length_c   1.000
_cell.angle_alpha   90.00
_cell.angle_beta   90.00
_cell.angle_gamma   90.00
#
_symmetry.space_group_name_H-M   'P 1'
#
loop_
_entity.id
_entity.type
_entity.pdbx_description
1 polymer ?
#
loop_
_entity_poly.entity_id
_entity_poly.type
_entity_poly.pdbx_seq_one_letter_code
_entity_poly.pdbx_strand_id
1 'polypeptide(L)'
;TRGVLRLMAGVIHSLWEKGDKNPLILPANISIDDSRVQFELTRYLSDNWVPVIEKDVDGPNSLPLQLDGEVPNLGKLAACRRVARTIYLGSAPIATAAHRGLEDRQIKLGCVMPGESPAVFGDALRRLAGAATYLYQDGPRYWYSTQPTVTKLADDRAEQLKRNPDKIVVELNQRLRENLRKTGDFSRIHPMPHSGHDVPDDLDARLVVLGVEHPYSKEPESAAGMAAKAIIESRGNTPRLYRNTLVFLAADKTRLQDLDEAIRKYLAWESILAEKETLNLDPQQVKQAETQKTAADGAVTARLPETYQWLLVPVQTTPQAAIEWQAMRLSGQDALAVRASKKLKSDELLITSFAATRLRMELDRVPLWRGDHVAVAQLVEDFARYLYLPRLKDSSVLLGAISEGLALLTWVQDAFGFADSFDENESRYRGLRVGRIVSLDTDTPGLIVKPEVAHKQLETERAQPPAGVPPTGTAEGGGGIGAPEPGTITPEQPVPTTTQPKRFHGTVTLDTTRVGRDASRIADEVIAHLSGLVGAKVTVTLEVEAEIPSGAPDHVVRVVTENSRTLNFTSQGFEKE
;
A
#
# COMPACT_ATOMS: atom_id res chain seq x y z
N THR A 1 5.27 25.72 -65.37
CA THR A 1 4.01 26.29 -65.93
C THR A 1 3.05 25.24 -66.46
N ARG A 2 3.46 24.27 -67.30
CA ARG A 2 2.53 23.24 -67.85
C ARG A 2 1.82 22.36 -66.80
N GLY A 3 2.49 21.99 -65.70
CA GLY A 3 1.90 21.17 -64.63
C GLY A 3 0.78 21.88 -63.85
N VAL A 4 0.96 23.17 -63.53
CA VAL A 4 -0.05 23.98 -62.83
C VAL A 4 -1.33 24.11 -63.68
N LEU A 5 -1.20 24.31 -64.99
CA LEU A 5 -2.36 24.38 -65.88
C LEU A 5 -3.12 23.06 -65.96
N ARG A 6 -2.41 21.92 -65.93
CA ARG A 6 -3.03 20.58 -65.89
C ARG A 6 -3.78 20.35 -64.58
N LEU A 7 -3.16 20.68 -63.45
CA LEU A 7 -3.78 20.60 -62.13
C LEU A 7 -5.05 21.46 -62.08
N MET A 8 -4.97 22.73 -62.49
CA MET A 8 -6.12 23.63 -62.49
C MET A 8 -7.25 23.16 -63.42
N ALA A 9 -6.92 22.63 -64.60
CA ALA A 9 -7.92 22.06 -65.50
C ALA A 9 -8.64 20.85 -64.86
N GLY A 10 -7.89 19.97 -64.18
CA GLY A 10 -8.45 18.84 -63.44
C GLY A 10 -9.36 19.28 -62.30
N VAL A 11 -8.93 20.26 -61.50
CA VAL A 11 -9.71 20.81 -60.37
C VAL A 11 -11.00 21.46 -60.86
N ILE A 12 -10.93 22.32 -61.88
CA ILE A 12 -12.13 23.01 -62.42
C ILE A 12 -13.12 21.99 -63.00
N HIS A 13 -12.63 21.00 -63.73
CA HIS A 13 -13.48 19.94 -64.27
C HIS A 13 -14.19 19.16 -63.16
N SER A 14 -13.45 18.73 -62.13
CA SER A 14 -14.00 17.99 -60.97
C SER A 14 -15.04 18.80 -60.21
N LEU A 15 -14.76 20.09 -59.96
CA LEU A 15 -15.67 21.01 -59.28
C LEU A 15 -16.95 21.27 -60.08
N TRP A 16 -16.82 21.43 -61.40
CA TRP A 16 -17.96 21.61 -62.30
C TRP A 16 -18.87 20.39 -62.32
N GLU A 17 -18.30 19.18 -62.42
CA GLU A 17 -19.05 17.93 -62.42
C GLU A 17 -19.79 17.70 -61.08
N LYS A 18 -19.16 18.06 -59.96
CA LYS A 18 -19.76 18.01 -58.62
C LYS A 18 -20.77 19.15 -58.36
N GLY A 19 -20.92 20.09 -59.30
CA GLY A 19 -21.84 21.22 -59.19
C GLY A 19 -21.48 22.20 -58.07
N ASP A 20 -20.18 22.41 -57.82
CA ASP A 20 -19.73 23.31 -56.76
C ASP A 20 -20.16 24.77 -57.04
N LYS A 21 -20.76 25.41 -56.05
CA LYS A 21 -21.31 26.78 -56.15
C LYS A 21 -20.53 27.81 -55.34
N ASN A 22 -19.36 27.42 -54.83
CA ASN A 22 -18.53 28.33 -54.06
C ASN A 22 -18.05 29.51 -54.90
N PRO A 23 -17.95 30.72 -54.31
CA PRO A 23 -17.59 31.93 -55.05
C PRO A 23 -16.11 31.96 -55.47
N LEU A 24 -15.26 31.19 -54.79
CA LEU A 24 -13.82 31.09 -55.03
C LEU A 24 -13.36 29.64 -54.90
N ILE A 25 -12.32 29.28 -55.65
CA ILE A 25 -11.60 28.01 -55.44
C ILE A 25 -10.53 28.27 -54.38
N LEU A 26 -10.79 27.86 -53.13
CA LEU A 26 -9.82 27.88 -52.05
C LEU A 26 -9.04 26.55 -51.99
N PRO A 27 -7.91 26.47 -51.25
CA PRO A 27 -7.22 25.21 -51.00
C PRO A 27 -8.15 24.10 -50.49
N ALA A 28 -9.12 24.44 -49.64
CA ALA A 28 -10.13 23.51 -49.14
C ALA A 28 -11.03 22.89 -50.23
N ASN A 29 -11.20 23.55 -51.38
CA ASN A 29 -12.07 23.11 -52.47
C ASN A 29 -11.39 22.13 -53.42
N ILE A 30 -10.07 22.01 -53.37
CA ILE A 30 -9.34 21.09 -54.25
C ILE A 30 -9.81 19.66 -53.94
N SER A 31 -10.41 19.00 -54.93
CA SER A 31 -10.96 17.64 -54.82
C SER A 31 -9.81 16.63 -54.89
N ILE A 32 -9.14 16.39 -53.76
CA ILE A 32 -8.00 15.46 -53.67
C ILE A 32 -8.49 14.00 -53.79
N ASP A 33 -9.77 13.76 -53.52
CA ASP A 33 -10.48 12.50 -53.78
C ASP A 33 -10.55 12.11 -55.27
N ASP A 34 -10.42 13.07 -56.19
CA ASP A 34 -10.37 12.79 -57.63
C ASP A 34 -8.98 12.29 -58.04
N SER A 35 -8.92 11.08 -58.58
CA SER A 35 -7.69 10.44 -59.06
C SER A 35 -6.82 11.32 -59.99
N ARG A 36 -7.44 12.17 -60.84
CA ARG A 36 -6.71 13.06 -61.77
C ARG A 36 -6.00 14.17 -61.01
N VAL A 37 -6.68 14.75 -60.02
CA VAL A 37 -6.14 15.82 -59.16
C VAL A 37 -5.07 15.25 -58.23
N GLN A 38 -5.35 14.11 -57.60
CA GLN A 38 -4.43 13.41 -56.72
C GLN A 38 -3.11 13.09 -57.44
N PHE A 39 -3.18 12.54 -58.66
CA PHE A 39 -2.00 12.20 -59.45
C PHE A 39 -1.13 13.42 -59.76
N GLU A 40 -1.72 14.54 -60.16
CA GLU A 40 -0.95 15.76 -60.45
C GLU A 40 -0.33 16.37 -59.17
N LEU A 41 -0.96 16.20 -58.00
CA LEU A 41 -0.43 16.67 -56.71
C LEU A 41 0.71 15.79 -56.18
N THR A 42 0.60 14.46 -56.28
CA THR A 42 1.58 13.53 -55.70
C THR A 42 2.80 13.33 -56.59
N ARG A 43 2.67 13.48 -57.92
CA ARG A 43 3.74 13.25 -58.90
C ARG A 43 5.03 14.04 -58.62
N TYR A 44 4.93 15.20 -57.97
CA TYR A 44 6.06 16.09 -57.72
C TYR A 44 6.55 16.07 -56.26
N LEU A 45 5.96 15.23 -55.41
CA LEU A 45 6.39 15.06 -54.02
C LEU A 45 7.40 13.90 -53.95
N SER A 46 8.44 14.05 -53.13
CA SER A 46 9.52 13.06 -53.00
C SER A 46 9.08 11.78 -52.30
N ASP A 47 8.06 11.87 -51.45
CA ASP A 47 7.65 10.81 -50.54
C ASP A 47 6.28 10.24 -50.92
N ASN A 48 5.94 9.04 -50.43
CA ASN A 48 4.64 8.44 -50.69
C ASN A 48 3.55 9.08 -49.81
N TRP A 49 2.86 10.08 -50.35
CA TRP A 49 1.75 10.78 -49.68
C TRP A 49 0.38 10.10 -49.84
N VAL A 50 0.26 9.06 -50.68
CA VAL A 50 -1.01 8.38 -50.94
C VAL A 50 -1.65 7.83 -49.66
N PRO A 51 -0.93 7.14 -48.75
CA PRO A 51 -1.52 6.64 -47.50
C PRO A 51 -2.04 7.76 -46.59
N VAL A 52 -1.34 8.91 -46.56
CA VAL A 52 -1.76 10.09 -45.80
C VAL A 52 -3.07 10.63 -46.36
N ILE A 53 -3.15 10.74 -47.69
CA ILE A 53 -4.35 11.23 -48.37
C ILE A 53 -5.54 10.32 -48.11
N GLU A 54 -5.35 9.01 -48.31
CA GLU A 54 -6.41 8.02 -48.17
C GLU A 54 -6.96 7.95 -46.74
N LYS A 55 -6.08 8.10 -45.74
CA LYS A 55 -6.46 7.93 -44.33
C LYS A 55 -6.92 9.21 -43.66
N ASP A 56 -6.19 10.32 -43.85
CA ASP A 56 -6.37 11.53 -43.03
C ASP A 56 -6.73 12.80 -43.82
N VAL A 57 -6.71 12.78 -45.16
CA VAL A 57 -7.04 13.99 -45.96
C VAL A 57 -8.39 13.89 -46.66
N ASP A 58 -8.55 12.93 -47.58
CA ASP A 58 -9.68 12.95 -48.51
C ASP A 58 -9.96 11.61 -49.20
N GLY A 59 -9.55 10.49 -48.60
CA GLY A 59 -9.89 9.16 -49.10
C GLY A 59 -11.35 8.76 -48.86
N PRO A 60 -11.81 7.67 -49.51
CA PRO A 60 -13.20 7.21 -49.46
C PRO A 60 -13.66 6.76 -48.07
N ASN A 61 -12.73 6.36 -47.19
CA ASN A 61 -12.97 6.00 -45.79
C ASN A 61 -12.10 6.83 -44.84
N SER A 62 -11.74 8.06 -45.24
CA SER A 62 -10.84 8.91 -44.47
C SER A 62 -11.46 9.43 -43.17
N LEU A 63 -10.63 9.69 -42.17
CA LEU A 63 -11.04 10.24 -40.88
C LEU A 63 -11.85 11.56 -41.04
N PRO A 64 -11.46 12.53 -41.89
CA PRO A 64 -12.25 13.75 -42.05
C PRO A 64 -13.66 13.49 -42.56
N LEU A 65 -13.83 12.54 -43.49
CA LEU A 65 -15.15 12.15 -44.01
C LEU A 65 -16.01 11.51 -42.91
N GLN A 66 -15.43 10.65 -42.09
CA GLN A 66 -16.11 10.01 -40.96
C GLN A 66 -16.57 11.05 -39.94
N LEU A 67 -15.67 11.95 -39.51
CA LEU A 67 -15.99 13.00 -38.54
C LEU A 67 -17.06 13.99 -39.06
N ASP A 68 -17.02 14.32 -40.35
CA ASP A 68 -18.07 15.10 -41.00
C ASP A 68 -19.42 14.36 -40.99
N GLY A 69 -19.42 13.03 -41.16
CA GLY A 69 -20.62 12.20 -41.11
C GLY A 69 -21.21 12.02 -39.71
N GLU A 70 -20.35 11.93 -38.69
CA GLU A 70 -20.75 11.74 -37.29
C GLU A 70 -21.30 13.03 -36.66
N VAL A 71 -20.78 14.20 -37.04
CA VAL A 71 -21.15 15.49 -36.44
C VAL A 71 -21.91 16.35 -37.45
N PRO A 72 -23.25 16.48 -37.33
CA PRO A 72 -24.07 17.18 -38.32
C PRO A 72 -23.65 18.63 -38.61
N ASN A 73 -23.15 19.35 -37.61
CA ASN A 73 -22.69 20.73 -37.77
C ASN A 73 -21.39 20.84 -38.59
N LEU A 74 -20.51 19.83 -38.53
CA LEU A 74 -19.30 19.76 -39.35
C LEU A 74 -19.66 19.28 -40.76
N GLY A 75 -20.50 18.25 -40.85
CA GLY A 75 -20.93 17.64 -42.10
C GLY A 75 -21.65 18.58 -43.06
N LYS A 76 -22.47 19.51 -42.55
CA LYS A 76 -23.14 20.53 -43.38
C LYS A 76 -22.18 21.35 -44.25
N LEU A 77 -20.96 21.57 -43.77
CA LEU A 77 -19.93 22.37 -44.45
C LEU A 77 -18.76 21.51 -44.97
N ALA A 78 -18.80 20.19 -44.74
CA ALA A 78 -17.65 19.30 -44.89
C ALA A 78 -16.39 19.88 -44.21
N ALA A 79 -16.56 20.39 -42.98
CA ALA A 79 -15.57 21.22 -42.30
C ALA A 79 -14.25 20.47 -42.06
N CYS A 80 -14.30 19.19 -41.68
CA CYS A 80 -13.11 18.38 -41.46
C CYS A 80 -12.35 18.16 -42.78
N ARG A 81 -13.03 17.79 -43.88
CA ARG A 81 -12.36 17.61 -45.18
C ARG A 81 -11.73 18.91 -45.69
N ARG A 82 -12.43 20.04 -45.56
CA ARG A 82 -11.89 21.36 -45.95
C ARG A 82 -10.62 21.72 -45.16
N VAL A 83 -10.62 21.50 -43.85
CA VAL A 83 -9.45 21.70 -42.99
C VAL A 83 -8.31 20.78 -43.40
N ALA A 84 -8.58 19.49 -43.56
CA ALA A 84 -7.56 18.50 -43.88
C ALA A 84 -6.88 18.78 -45.23
N ARG A 85 -7.67 19.07 -46.29
CA ARG A 85 -7.16 19.46 -47.62
C ARG A 85 -6.28 20.71 -47.56
N THR A 86 -6.70 21.71 -46.80
CA THR A 86 -5.95 22.98 -46.64
C THR A 86 -4.61 22.75 -45.94
N ILE A 87 -4.58 21.96 -44.87
CA ILE A 87 -3.34 21.63 -44.18
C ILE A 87 -2.42 20.85 -45.12
N TYR A 88 -2.93 19.82 -45.81
CA TYR A 88 -2.15 19.04 -46.76
C TYR A 88 -1.49 19.92 -47.83
N LEU A 89 -2.26 20.80 -48.48
CA LEU A 89 -1.74 21.68 -49.52
C LEU A 89 -0.69 22.68 -48.99
N GLY A 90 -0.87 23.18 -47.78
CA GLY A 90 0.07 24.14 -47.19
C GLY A 90 1.27 23.51 -46.49
N SER A 91 1.21 22.21 -46.15
CA SER A 91 2.28 21.55 -45.40
C SER A 91 3.09 20.53 -46.21
N ALA A 92 2.47 19.77 -47.12
CA ALA A 92 3.16 18.71 -47.86
C ALA A 92 4.33 19.22 -48.73
N PRO A 93 4.21 20.35 -49.45
CA PRO A 93 5.32 20.88 -50.25
C PRO A 93 6.52 21.39 -49.42
N ILE A 94 6.31 21.69 -48.14
CA ILE A 94 7.33 22.22 -47.22
C ILE A 94 7.73 21.20 -46.16
N ALA A 95 7.52 19.91 -46.41
CA ALA A 95 7.79 18.84 -45.46
C ALA A 95 9.27 18.78 -45.02
N THR A 96 10.21 19.27 -45.84
CA THR A 96 11.64 19.34 -45.51
C THR A 96 12.08 20.68 -44.93
N ALA A 97 11.20 21.70 -44.87
CA ALA A 97 11.54 23.03 -44.38
C ALA A 97 11.75 23.06 -42.85
N ALA A 98 12.51 24.05 -42.38
CA ALA A 98 12.77 24.27 -40.95
C ALA A 98 11.53 24.75 -40.17
N HIS A 99 10.62 25.47 -40.84
CA HIS A 99 9.35 25.93 -40.27
C HIS A 99 8.19 25.23 -40.96
N ARG A 100 7.82 24.05 -40.45
CA ARG A 100 6.73 23.25 -40.99
C ARG A 100 5.38 23.76 -40.52
N GLY A 101 4.35 23.48 -41.32
CA GLY A 101 2.96 23.62 -40.93
C GLY A 101 2.35 25.01 -41.03
N LEU A 102 1.04 25.02 -40.85
CA LEU A 102 0.17 26.20 -40.94
C LEU A 102 -0.36 26.58 -39.57
N GLU A 103 -0.53 27.88 -39.34
CA GLU A 103 -1.22 28.37 -38.15
C GLU A 103 -2.75 28.29 -38.31
N ASP A 104 -3.47 28.15 -37.20
CA ASP A 104 -4.95 28.13 -37.16
C ASP A 104 -5.59 29.26 -38.00
N ARG A 105 -5.02 30.46 -37.97
CA ARG A 105 -5.51 31.62 -38.75
C ARG A 105 -5.39 31.38 -40.27
N GLN A 106 -4.29 30.80 -40.73
CA GLN A 106 -4.04 30.48 -42.14
C GLN A 106 -4.91 29.32 -42.61
N ILE A 107 -5.10 28.31 -41.75
CA ILE A 107 -6.00 27.19 -42.02
C ILE A 107 -7.43 27.72 -42.21
N LYS A 108 -7.92 28.58 -41.30
CA LYS A 108 -9.24 29.21 -41.44
C LYS A 108 -9.36 30.05 -42.71
N LEU A 109 -8.33 30.83 -43.05
CA LEU A 109 -8.32 31.61 -44.30
C LEU A 109 -8.47 30.72 -45.54
N GLY A 110 -7.91 29.52 -45.53
CA GLY A 110 -8.01 28.56 -46.65
C GLY A 110 -9.30 27.75 -46.69
N CYS A 111 -10.15 27.81 -45.66
CA CYS A 111 -11.35 26.96 -45.52
C CYS A 111 -12.68 27.70 -45.43
N VAL A 112 -12.70 28.90 -44.84
CA VAL A 112 -13.93 29.60 -44.46
C VAL A 112 -14.46 30.44 -45.63
N MET A 113 -15.72 30.25 -45.98
CA MET A 113 -16.43 31.07 -46.97
C MET A 113 -17.30 32.16 -46.30
N PRO A 114 -17.66 33.23 -47.03
CA PRO A 114 -18.60 34.23 -46.54
C PRO A 114 -19.93 33.60 -46.08
N GLY A 115 -20.37 33.94 -44.86
CA GLY A 115 -21.58 33.39 -44.25
C GLY A 115 -21.35 32.13 -43.40
N GLU A 116 -20.15 31.55 -43.40
CA GLU A 116 -19.79 30.42 -42.55
C GLU A 116 -19.12 30.90 -41.24
N SER A 117 -19.33 30.19 -40.14
CA SER A 117 -18.72 30.52 -38.86
C SER A 117 -17.31 29.93 -38.73
N PRO A 118 -16.26 30.75 -38.49
CA PRO A 118 -14.89 30.25 -38.30
C PRO A 118 -14.71 29.29 -37.12
N ALA A 119 -15.62 29.33 -36.14
CA ALA A 119 -15.56 28.47 -34.96
C ALA A 119 -15.77 26.99 -35.33
N VAL A 120 -16.58 26.69 -36.35
CA VAL A 120 -16.85 25.32 -36.83
C VAL A 120 -15.57 24.66 -37.32
N PHE A 121 -14.76 25.40 -38.08
CA PHE A 121 -13.47 24.93 -38.59
C PHE A 121 -12.41 24.79 -37.49
N GLY A 122 -12.48 25.63 -36.45
CA GLY A 122 -11.64 25.46 -35.26
C GLY A 122 -12.00 24.22 -34.42
N ASP A 123 -13.27 23.78 -34.42
CA ASP A 123 -13.67 22.51 -33.82
C ASP A 123 -13.22 21.31 -34.66
N ALA A 124 -13.41 21.38 -35.99
CA ALA A 124 -12.92 20.37 -36.92
C ALA A 124 -11.40 20.15 -36.77
N LEU A 125 -10.62 21.24 -36.71
CA LEU A 125 -9.17 21.18 -36.54
C LEU A 125 -8.75 20.46 -35.25
N ARG A 126 -9.39 20.77 -34.11
CA ARG A 126 -9.09 20.13 -32.82
C ARG A 126 -9.42 18.63 -32.83
N ARG A 127 -10.52 18.23 -33.46
CA ARG A 127 -10.91 16.81 -33.58
C ARG A 127 -9.92 16.05 -34.46
N LEU A 128 -9.52 16.63 -35.59
CA LEU A 128 -8.52 16.03 -36.47
C LEU A 128 -7.17 15.88 -35.77
N ALA A 129 -6.69 16.93 -35.08
CA ALA A 129 -5.42 16.88 -34.37
C ALA A 129 -5.38 15.81 -33.25
N GLY A 130 -6.53 15.46 -32.67
CA GLY A 130 -6.64 14.42 -31.66
C GLY A 130 -6.74 12.98 -32.20
N ALA A 131 -7.15 12.78 -33.45
CA ALA A 131 -7.50 11.46 -33.98
C ALA A 131 -6.74 11.03 -35.25
N ALA A 132 -6.13 11.98 -35.97
CA ALA A 132 -5.43 11.68 -37.22
C ALA A 132 -4.11 10.92 -36.97
N THR A 133 -3.77 10.03 -37.91
CA THR A 133 -2.56 9.20 -37.86
C THR A 133 -1.29 9.99 -38.20
N TYR A 134 -1.39 10.92 -39.14
CA TYR A 134 -0.28 11.60 -39.80
C TYR A 134 -0.27 13.12 -39.56
N LEU A 135 -1.26 13.65 -38.83
CA LEU A 135 -1.36 15.08 -38.52
C LEU A 135 -0.62 15.40 -37.22
N TYR A 136 0.37 16.27 -37.32
CA TYR A 136 1.14 16.76 -36.19
C TYR A 136 0.64 18.14 -35.76
N GLN A 137 0.75 18.40 -34.47
CA GLN A 137 0.45 19.68 -33.85
C GLN A 137 1.60 20.11 -32.95
N ASP A 138 2.13 21.30 -33.16
CA ASP A 138 3.08 21.96 -32.26
C ASP A 138 2.64 23.40 -32.00
N GLY A 139 2.18 23.66 -30.77
CA GLY A 139 1.59 24.94 -30.38
C GLY A 139 0.47 25.36 -31.35
N PRO A 140 0.63 26.48 -32.07
CA PRO A 140 -0.36 26.96 -33.04
C PRO A 140 -0.25 26.32 -34.44
N ARG A 141 0.78 25.51 -34.71
CA ARG A 141 1.10 24.99 -36.04
C ARG A 141 0.64 23.55 -36.24
N TYR A 142 0.15 23.25 -37.45
CA TYR A 142 -0.32 21.94 -37.85
C TYR A 142 0.26 21.53 -39.20
N TRP A 143 0.71 20.28 -39.33
CA TRP A 143 1.23 19.74 -40.59
C TRP A 143 1.01 18.25 -40.72
N TYR A 144 0.91 17.78 -41.97
CA TYR A 144 1.02 16.35 -42.25
C TYR A 144 2.47 15.93 -42.44
N SER A 145 2.81 14.75 -41.94
CA SER A 145 4.07 14.05 -42.22
C SER A 145 3.77 12.66 -42.78
N THR A 146 4.74 12.06 -43.45
CA THR A 146 4.62 10.69 -43.98
C THR A 146 4.82 9.63 -42.90
N GLN A 147 5.36 10.02 -41.74
CA GLN A 147 5.48 9.18 -40.56
C GLN A 147 4.24 9.30 -39.66
N PRO A 148 3.76 8.20 -39.06
CA PRO A 148 2.71 8.25 -38.05
C PRO A 148 3.12 9.01 -36.80
N THR A 149 2.17 9.65 -36.13
CA THR A 149 2.39 10.32 -34.85
C THR A 149 2.76 9.34 -33.75
N VAL A 150 3.53 9.81 -32.75
CA VAL A 150 3.89 9.00 -31.58
C VAL A 150 2.66 8.54 -30.79
N THR A 151 1.59 9.34 -30.77
CA THR A 151 0.31 8.96 -30.16
C THR A 151 -0.31 7.76 -30.87
N LYS A 152 -0.38 7.79 -32.20
CA LYS A 152 -0.93 6.66 -32.95
C LYS A 152 -0.07 5.41 -32.81
N LEU A 153 1.25 5.56 -32.82
CA LEU A 153 2.18 4.46 -32.54
C LEU A 153 1.94 3.86 -31.14
N ALA A 154 1.67 4.69 -30.14
CA ALA A 154 1.36 4.24 -28.79
C ALA A 154 0.04 3.47 -28.74
N ASP A 155 -1.00 3.97 -29.40
CA ASP A 155 -2.31 3.28 -29.47
C ASP A 155 -2.17 1.91 -30.17
N ASP A 156 -1.43 1.85 -31.27
CA ASP A 156 -1.21 0.59 -32.00
C ASP A 156 -0.43 -0.43 -31.14
N ARG A 157 0.59 0.02 -30.38
CA ARG A 157 1.31 -0.85 -29.44
C ARG A 157 0.43 -1.27 -28.26
N ALA A 158 -0.38 -0.38 -27.72
CA ALA A 158 -1.33 -0.69 -26.65
C ALA A 158 -2.39 -1.71 -27.11
N GLU A 159 -2.79 -1.67 -28.39
CA GLU A 159 -3.69 -2.66 -28.97
C GLU A 159 -3.00 -4.00 -29.20
N GLN A 160 -1.75 -4.00 -29.69
CA GLN A 160 -0.95 -5.22 -29.81
C GLN A 160 -0.74 -5.94 -28.47
N LEU A 161 -0.59 -5.19 -27.38
CA LEU A 161 -0.46 -5.75 -26.03
C LEU A 161 -1.68 -6.56 -25.57
N LYS A 162 -2.87 -6.39 -26.17
CA LYS A 162 -4.03 -7.27 -25.88
C LYS A 162 -3.74 -8.74 -26.20
N ARG A 163 -2.85 -9.01 -27.16
CA ARG A 163 -2.45 -10.37 -27.54
C ARG A 163 -1.42 -10.98 -26.59
N ASN A 164 -0.79 -10.16 -25.74
CA ASN A 164 0.31 -10.55 -24.85
C ASN A 164 -0.01 -10.15 -23.40
N PRO A 165 -0.99 -10.80 -22.75
CA PRO A 165 -1.42 -10.45 -21.39
C PRO A 165 -0.31 -10.61 -20.34
N ASP A 166 0.66 -11.49 -20.57
CA ASP A 166 1.75 -11.77 -19.62
C ASP A 166 2.56 -10.52 -19.25
N LYS A 167 2.83 -9.64 -20.22
CA LYS A 167 3.57 -8.39 -19.95
C LYS A 167 2.81 -7.47 -19.01
N ILE A 168 1.48 -7.44 -19.15
CA ILE A 168 0.59 -6.61 -18.33
C ILE A 168 0.56 -7.17 -16.90
N VAL A 169 0.43 -8.50 -16.78
CA VAL A 169 0.43 -9.19 -15.48
C VAL A 169 1.75 -8.99 -14.75
N VAL A 170 2.89 -9.07 -15.44
CA VAL A 170 4.21 -8.83 -14.82
C VAL A 170 4.32 -7.41 -14.26
N GLU A 171 3.97 -6.40 -15.05
CA GLU A 171 4.00 -4.99 -14.63
C GLU A 171 3.04 -4.73 -13.45
N LEU A 172 1.83 -5.25 -13.53
CA LEU A 172 0.85 -5.14 -12.45
C LEU A 172 1.35 -5.79 -11.16
N ASN A 173 1.91 -7.00 -11.26
CA ASN A 173 2.42 -7.75 -10.12
C ASN A 173 3.58 -7.01 -9.46
N GLN A 174 4.44 -6.35 -10.23
CA GLN A 174 5.52 -5.52 -9.70
C GLN A 174 4.95 -4.35 -8.89
N ARG A 175 4.06 -3.55 -9.46
CA ARG A 175 3.44 -2.40 -8.77
C ARG A 175 2.65 -2.81 -7.53
N LEU A 176 1.95 -3.93 -7.62
CA LEU A 176 1.17 -4.47 -6.51
C LEU A 176 2.08 -4.87 -5.34
N ARG A 177 3.19 -5.57 -5.62
CA ARG A 177 4.20 -5.91 -4.60
C ARG A 177 4.83 -4.68 -3.98
N GLU A 178 5.13 -3.65 -4.76
CA GLU A 178 5.66 -2.38 -4.25
C GLU A 178 4.67 -1.70 -3.29
N ASN A 179 3.38 -1.64 -3.64
CA ASN A 179 2.35 -1.07 -2.77
C ASN A 179 2.19 -1.88 -1.46
N LEU A 180 2.25 -3.20 -1.55
CA LEU A 180 2.08 -4.13 -0.44
C LEU A 180 3.30 -4.24 0.49
N ARG A 181 4.40 -3.54 0.22
CA ARG A 181 5.51 -3.41 1.18
C ARG A 181 5.07 -2.75 2.50
N LYS A 182 4.06 -1.90 2.46
CA LYS A 182 3.46 -1.30 3.65
C LYS A 182 2.39 -2.24 4.20
N THR A 183 2.73 -2.99 5.24
CA THR A 183 1.90 -4.09 5.73
C THR A 183 0.71 -3.68 6.60
N GLY A 184 0.70 -2.45 7.12
CA GLY A 184 -0.31 -2.01 8.08
C GLY A 184 -0.22 -2.82 9.36
N ASP A 185 -1.33 -3.38 9.82
CA ASP A 185 -1.38 -4.18 11.05
C ASP A 185 -1.25 -5.69 10.81
N PHE A 186 -1.06 -6.13 9.57
CA PHE A 186 -0.87 -7.55 9.28
C PHE A 186 0.57 -7.98 9.53
N SER A 187 0.75 -9.14 10.17
CA SER A 187 2.07 -9.73 10.39
C SER A 187 2.73 -10.17 9.09
N ARG A 188 1.92 -10.62 8.10
CA ARG A 188 2.40 -10.97 6.76
C ARG A 188 1.34 -10.75 5.70
N ILE A 189 1.80 -10.42 4.49
CA ILE A 189 0.98 -10.30 3.29
C ILE A 189 1.43 -11.35 2.29
N HIS A 190 0.46 -12.02 1.67
CA HIS A 190 0.67 -12.98 0.59
C HIS A 190 0.20 -12.36 -0.73
N PRO A 191 1.11 -11.74 -1.51
CA PRO A 191 0.76 -11.12 -2.78
C PRO A 191 0.60 -12.17 -3.89
N MET A 192 -0.62 -12.31 -4.41
CA MET A 192 -1.01 -13.15 -5.55
C MET A 192 -0.50 -14.60 -5.43
N PRO A 193 -0.93 -15.35 -4.39
CA PRO A 193 -0.59 -16.77 -4.31
C PRO A 193 -1.23 -17.53 -5.47
N HIS A 194 -0.51 -18.49 -6.06
CA HIS A 194 -1.07 -19.33 -7.13
C HIS A 194 -1.99 -20.41 -6.55
N SER A 195 -1.75 -20.81 -5.30
CA SER A 195 -2.56 -21.79 -4.60
C SER A 195 -2.48 -21.62 -3.08
N GLY A 196 -3.32 -22.36 -2.35
CA GLY A 196 -3.27 -22.41 -0.89
C GLY A 196 -1.93 -22.91 -0.30
N HIS A 197 -1.07 -23.53 -1.12
CA HIS A 197 0.28 -23.94 -0.70
C HIS A 197 1.20 -22.74 -0.41
N ASP A 198 1.00 -21.62 -1.11
CA ASP A 198 1.83 -20.41 -0.98
C ASP A 198 1.50 -19.59 0.28
N VAL A 199 0.45 -19.99 1.01
CA VAL A 199 -0.04 -19.34 2.22
C VAL A 199 0.19 -20.30 3.40
N PRO A 200 1.23 -20.09 4.23
CA PRO A 200 1.47 -20.91 5.41
C PRO A 200 0.32 -20.78 6.41
N ASP A 201 0.17 -21.79 7.24
CA ASP A 201 -0.90 -21.93 8.22
C ASP A 201 -0.34 -21.67 9.61
N ASP A 202 -0.22 -20.40 9.95
CA ASP A 202 0.29 -19.94 11.25
C ASP A 202 -0.79 -19.17 12.02
N LEU A 203 -0.47 -18.80 13.25
CA LEU A 203 -1.40 -18.24 14.24
C LEU A 203 -1.72 -16.74 14.05
N ASP A 204 -0.90 -16.01 13.30
CA ASP A 204 -1.05 -14.56 13.13
C ASP A 204 -1.94 -14.18 11.95
N ALA A 205 -2.69 -13.08 12.08
CA ALA A 205 -3.54 -12.55 11.03
C ALA A 205 -2.75 -12.10 9.79
N ARG A 206 -3.27 -12.48 8.62
CA ARG A 206 -2.63 -12.31 7.31
C ARG A 206 -3.60 -11.81 6.27
N LEU A 207 -3.06 -10.99 5.39
CA LEU A 207 -3.77 -10.54 4.21
C LEU A 207 -3.31 -11.33 2.99
N VAL A 208 -4.24 -11.99 2.32
CA VAL A 208 -4.02 -12.63 1.02
C VAL A 208 -4.56 -11.69 -0.05
N VAL A 209 -3.70 -11.25 -0.98
CA VAL A 209 -4.14 -10.43 -2.12
C VAL A 209 -4.28 -11.34 -3.32
N LEU A 210 -5.51 -11.54 -3.80
CA LEU A 210 -5.79 -12.40 -4.95
C LEU A 210 -5.26 -11.76 -6.24
N GLY A 211 -4.83 -12.58 -7.20
CA GLY A 211 -4.39 -12.09 -8.50
C GLY A 211 -5.56 -11.68 -9.40
N VAL A 212 -5.22 -11.19 -10.59
CA VAL A 212 -6.18 -10.67 -11.57
C VAL A 212 -7.04 -11.74 -12.23
N GLU A 213 -6.61 -12.99 -12.15
CA GLU A 213 -7.35 -14.18 -12.56
C GLU A 213 -8.57 -14.46 -11.67
N HIS A 214 -8.62 -13.85 -10.48
CA HIS A 214 -9.68 -14.03 -9.51
C HIS A 214 -10.37 -12.70 -9.14
N PRO A 215 -11.00 -12.00 -10.11
CA PRO A 215 -11.69 -10.75 -9.82
C PRO A 215 -13.00 -11.00 -9.06
N TYR A 216 -13.38 -10.03 -8.24
CA TYR A 216 -14.63 -10.02 -7.51
C TYR A 216 -15.75 -9.38 -8.33
N SER A 217 -16.91 -10.04 -8.32
CA SER A 217 -18.21 -9.53 -8.77
C SER A 217 -19.22 -9.71 -7.64
N LYS A 218 -20.35 -8.99 -7.66
CA LYS A 218 -21.43 -9.16 -6.67
C LYS A 218 -22.25 -10.44 -6.87
N GLU A 219 -21.80 -11.33 -7.74
CA GLU A 219 -22.47 -12.60 -8.00
C GLU A 219 -22.16 -13.60 -6.85
N PRO A 220 -23.09 -14.51 -6.51
CA PRO A 220 -22.93 -15.44 -5.39
C PRO A 220 -21.68 -16.33 -5.47
N GLU A 221 -21.19 -16.61 -6.68
CA GLU A 221 -19.98 -17.42 -6.94
C GLU A 221 -18.95 -16.63 -7.75
N SER A 222 -18.53 -15.47 -7.23
CA SER A 222 -17.43 -14.74 -7.86
C SER A 222 -16.12 -15.57 -7.86
N ALA A 223 -15.27 -15.37 -8.88
CA ALA A 223 -13.98 -16.03 -8.97
C ALA A 223 -13.10 -15.77 -7.74
N ALA A 224 -13.13 -14.54 -7.21
CA ALA A 224 -12.50 -14.17 -5.95
C ALA A 224 -13.04 -14.99 -4.77
N GLY A 225 -14.36 -15.15 -4.66
CA GLY A 225 -14.98 -15.92 -3.58
C GLY A 225 -14.61 -17.41 -3.62
N MET A 226 -14.57 -18.01 -4.81
CA MET A 226 -14.14 -19.41 -4.99
C MET A 226 -12.66 -19.60 -4.62
N ALA A 227 -11.78 -18.70 -5.07
CA ALA A 227 -10.36 -18.75 -4.74
C ALA A 227 -10.12 -18.56 -3.23
N ALA A 228 -10.79 -17.59 -2.61
CA ALA A 228 -10.71 -17.36 -1.17
C ALA A 228 -11.20 -18.58 -0.37
N LYS A 229 -12.29 -19.23 -0.82
CA LYS A 229 -12.80 -20.47 -0.23
C LYS A 229 -11.82 -21.64 -0.36
N ALA A 230 -11.19 -21.82 -1.51
CA ALA A 230 -10.19 -22.87 -1.70
C ALA A 230 -8.98 -22.68 -0.76
N ILE A 231 -8.49 -21.44 -0.62
CA ILE A 231 -7.33 -21.11 0.23
C ILE A 231 -7.67 -21.23 1.72
N ILE A 232 -8.89 -20.87 2.15
CA ILE A 232 -9.28 -21.00 3.56
C ILE A 232 -9.53 -22.46 3.96
N GLU A 233 -9.97 -23.32 3.04
CA GLU A 233 -10.25 -24.72 3.33
C GLU A 233 -8.98 -25.58 3.33
N SER A 234 -8.00 -25.27 2.48
CA SER A 234 -6.83 -26.11 2.25
C SER A 234 -5.51 -25.34 2.13
N ARG A 235 -4.43 -25.96 2.59
CA ARG A 235 -3.04 -25.58 2.31
C ARG A 235 -2.42 -26.70 1.47
N GLY A 236 -2.43 -26.53 0.15
CA GLY A 236 -2.11 -27.62 -0.78
C GLY A 236 -3.04 -28.81 -0.58
N ASN A 237 -2.50 -29.98 -0.28
CA ASN A 237 -3.27 -31.21 -0.09
C ASN A 237 -3.73 -31.45 1.35
N THR A 238 -3.42 -30.54 2.29
CA THR A 238 -3.79 -30.69 3.70
C THR A 238 -4.89 -29.70 4.08
N PRO A 239 -5.91 -30.10 4.86
CA PRO A 239 -6.89 -29.16 5.40
C PRO A 239 -6.22 -28.07 6.25
N ARG A 240 -6.65 -26.83 6.08
CA ARG A 240 -6.12 -25.70 6.84
C ARG A 240 -6.73 -25.68 8.25
N LEU A 241 -5.89 -25.50 9.26
CA LEU A 241 -6.33 -25.47 10.66
C LEU A 241 -6.71 -24.04 11.08
N TYR A 242 -5.85 -23.06 10.82
CA TYR A 242 -6.00 -21.69 11.33
C TYR A 242 -6.75 -20.79 10.35
N ARG A 243 -8.03 -21.10 10.15
CA ARG A 243 -8.88 -20.42 9.17
C ARG A 243 -9.22 -18.98 9.56
N ASN A 244 -9.26 -18.68 10.86
CA ASN A 244 -9.63 -17.36 11.36
C ASN A 244 -8.52 -16.31 11.15
N THR A 245 -7.32 -16.70 10.74
CA THR A 245 -6.21 -15.77 10.53
C THR A 245 -6.20 -15.14 9.14
N LEU A 246 -7.00 -15.63 8.19
CA LEU A 246 -6.96 -15.17 6.81
C LEU A 246 -8.08 -14.17 6.47
N VAL A 247 -7.69 -13.10 5.77
CA VAL A 247 -8.59 -12.17 5.07
C VAL A 247 -8.09 -11.95 3.65
N PHE A 248 -8.99 -11.64 2.72
CA PHE A 248 -8.66 -11.62 1.30
C PHE A 248 -8.94 -10.25 0.68
N LEU A 249 -8.04 -9.76 -0.16
CA LEU A 249 -8.22 -8.56 -0.98
C LEU A 249 -8.31 -8.95 -2.44
N ALA A 250 -9.35 -8.48 -3.13
CA ALA A 250 -9.62 -8.80 -4.53
C ALA A 250 -9.80 -7.53 -5.37
N ALA A 251 -9.46 -7.66 -6.66
CA ALA A 251 -9.74 -6.65 -7.67
C ALA A 251 -11.23 -6.64 -8.07
N ASP A 252 -11.79 -5.47 -8.34
CA ASP A 252 -13.12 -5.32 -8.93
C ASP A 252 -13.11 -5.68 -10.42
N LYS A 253 -14.03 -6.57 -10.85
CA LYS A 253 -14.11 -7.05 -12.24
C LYS A 253 -14.28 -5.95 -13.28
N THR A 254 -15.01 -4.88 -12.97
CA THR A 254 -15.26 -3.80 -13.95
C THR A 254 -14.05 -2.87 -14.03
N ARG A 255 -13.51 -2.45 -12.89
CA ARG A 255 -12.33 -1.55 -12.83
C ARG A 255 -11.04 -2.21 -13.31
N LEU A 256 -10.96 -3.53 -13.27
CA LEU A 256 -9.82 -4.27 -13.79
C LEU A 256 -9.60 -4.04 -15.29
N GLN A 257 -10.67 -3.86 -16.07
CA GLN A 257 -10.57 -3.51 -17.50
C GLN A 257 -9.95 -2.12 -17.69
N ASP A 258 -10.34 -1.14 -16.87
CA ASP A 258 -9.77 0.21 -16.90
C ASP A 258 -8.29 0.21 -16.49
N LEU A 259 -7.93 -0.60 -15.48
CA LEU A 259 -6.54 -0.74 -15.05
C LEU A 259 -5.68 -1.40 -16.14
N ASP A 260 -6.19 -2.46 -16.77
CA ASP A 260 -5.54 -3.13 -17.90
C ASP A 260 -5.25 -2.15 -19.05
N GLU A 261 -6.23 -1.34 -19.45
CA GLU A 261 -6.05 -0.35 -20.51
C GLU A 261 -4.99 0.71 -20.13
N ALA A 262 -5.00 1.17 -18.87
CA ALA A 262 -4.02 2.14 -18.39
C ALA A 262 -2.58 1.57 -18.42
N ILE A 263 -2.40 0.30 -18.01
CA ILE A 263 -1.10 -0.37 -18.04
C ILE A 263 -0.63 -0.57 -19.48
N ARG A 264 -1.53 -0.97 -20.40
CA ARG A 264 -1.18 -1.10 -21.82
C ARG A 264 -0.70 0.21 -22.43
N LYS A 265 -1.36 1.33 -22.11
CA LYS A 265 -0.91 2.66 -22.53
C LYS A 265 0.45 3.01 -21.94
N TYR A 266 0.68 2.76 -20.66
CA TYR A 266 1.98 2.99 -20.02
C TYR A 266 3.11 2.19 -20.71
N LEU A 267 2.93 0.88 -20.88
CA LEU A 267 3.92 0.00 -21.52
C LEU A 267 4.15 0.38 -22.99
N ALA A 268 3.11 0.84 -23.69
CA ALA A 268 3.25 1.34 -25.05
C ALA A 268 4.18 2.57 -25.10
N TRP A 269 3.94 3.58 -24.27
CA TRP A 269 4.80 4.77 -24.19
C TRP A 269 6.22 4.45 -23.75
N GLU A 270 6.38 3.55 -22.79
CA GLU A 270 7.68 3.07 -22.34
C GLU A 270 8.46 2.41 -23.47
N SER A 271 7.82 1.52 -24.24
CA SER A 271 8.47 0.86 -25.36
C SER A 271 8.89 1.83 -26.46
N ILE A 272 8.13 2.90 -26.70
CA ILE A 272 8.45 3.93 -27.71
C ILE A 272 9.69 4.70 -27.28
N LEU A 273 9.77 5.07 -26.00
CA LEU A 273 10.94 5.77 -25.45
C LEU A 273 12.18 4.88 -25.41
N ALA A 274 12.02 3.58 -25.17
CA ALA A 274 13.11 2.61 -25.24
C ALA A 274 13.68 2.49 -26.66
N GLU A 275 12.85 2.60 -27.69
CA GLU A 275 13.22 2.50 -29.11
C GLU A 275 13.41 3.87 -29.79
N LYS A 276 13.61 4.94 -29.02
CA LYS A 276 13.67 6.33 -29.54
C LYS A 276 14.71 6.53 -30.66
N GLU A 277 15.84 5.83 -30.59
CA GLU A 277 16.91 5.90 -31.60
C GLU A 277 16.54 5.12 -32.87
N THR A 278 15.98 3.92 -32.71
CA THR A 278 15.55 3.08 -33.83
C THR A 278 14.40 3.71 -34.62
N LEU A 279 13.49 4.39 -33.91
CA LEU A 279 12.38 5.12 -34.49
C LEU A 279 12.78 6.50 -35.03
N ASN A 280 14.03 6.93 -34.83
CA ASN A 280 14.54 8.26 -35.18
C ASN A 280 13.62 9.39 -34.68
N LEU A 281 13.18 9.30 -33.42
CA LEU A 281 12.29 10.31 -32.84
C LEU A 281 13.02 11.64 -32.70
N ASP A 282 12.36 12.71 -33.12
CA ASP A 282 12.88 14.06 -32.90
C ASP A 282 12.79 14.47 -31.41
N PRO A 283 13.53 15.50 -30.97
CA PRO A 283 13.50 15.93 -29.57
C PRO A 283 12.11 16.32 -29.04
N GLN A 284 11.21 16.79 -29.90
CA GLN A 284 9.86 17.18 -29.51
C GLN A 284 8.98 15.94 -29.28
N GLN A 285 9.07 14.95 -30.17
CA GLN A 285 8.40 13.65 -30.05
C GLN A 285 8.85 12.90 -28.79
N VAL A 286 10.15 12.96 -28.46
CA VAL A 286 10.67 12.39 -27.20
C VAL A 286 10.04 13.08 -26.00
N LYS A 287 10.03 14.41 -25.94
CA LYS A 287 9.42 15.18 -24.84
C LYS A 287 7.91 14.90 -24.71
N GLN A 288 7.22 14.78 -25.83
CA GLN A 288 5.80 14.40 -25.85
C GLN A 288 5.61 13.00 -25.28
N ALA A 289 6.38 12.02 -25.73
CA ALA A 289 6.29 10.64 -25.26
C ALA A 289 6.66 10.51 -23.76
N GLU A 290 7.64 11.27 -23.26
CA GLU A 290 7.97 11.34 -21.82
C GLU A 290 6.81 11.89 -20.98
N THR A 291 6.19 12.97 -21.46
CA THR A 291 5.04 13.59 -20.81
C THR A 291 3.86 12.61 -20.76
N GLN A 292 3.60 11.91 -21.87
CA GLN A 292 2.53 10.92 -21.95
C GLN A 292 2.82 9.65 -21.12
N LYS A 293 4.07 9.17 -21.09
CA LYS A 293 4.49 8.08 -20.19
C LYS A 293 4.21 8.46 -18.73
N THR A 294 4.59 9.66 -18.32
CA THR A 294 4.40 10.15 -16.95
C THR A 294 2.91 10.27 -16.60
N ALA A 295 2.10 10.79 -17.52
CA ALA A 295 0.65 10.86 -17.33
C ALA A 295 0.01 9.46 -17.24
N ALA A 296 0.42 8.52 -18.09
CA ALA A 296 -0.04 7.13 -18.04
C ALA A 296 0.38 6.43 -16.74
N ASP A 297 1.60 6.67 -16.27
CA ASP A 297 2.10 6.14 -15.01
C ASP A 297 1.29 6.63 -13.79
N GLY A 298 1.00 7.93 -13.76
CA GLY A 298 0.11 8.53 -12.75
C GLY A 298 -1.30 7.93 -12.79
N ALA A 299 -1.84 7.67 -13.98
CA ALA A 299 -3.15 7.04 -14.14
C ALA A 299 -3.17 5.61 -13.61
N VAL A 300 -2.13 4.79 -13.87
CA VAL A 300 -2.01 3.44 -13.31
C VAL A 300 -1.91 3.50 -11.79
N THR A 301 -1.09 4.40 -11.26
CA THR A 301 -0.90 4.59 -9.81
C THR A 301 -2.21 4.96 -9.09
N ALA A 302 -3.05 5.80 -9.72
CA ALA A 302 -4.36 6.15 -9.19
C ALA A 302 -5.39 5.02 -9.32
N ARG A 303 -5.40 4.28 -10.43
CA ARG A 303 -6.38 3.21 -10.70
C ARG A 303 -6.13 1.94 -9.89
N LEU A 304 -4.88 1.63 -9.55
CA LEU A 304 -4.51 0.43 -8.78
C LEU A 304 -5.27 0.32 -7.44
N PRO A 305 -5.24 1.33 -6.54
CA PRO A 305 -5.96 1.27 -5.26
C PRO A 305 -7.49 1.30 -5.40
N GLU A 306 -8.02 1.86 -6.49
CA GLU A 306 -9.45 1.83 -6.78
C GLU A 306 -9.92 0.49 -7.33
N THR A 307 -9.02 -0.24 -8.00
CA THR A 307 -9.30 -1.58 -8.54
C THR A 307 -9.27 -2.63 -7.44
N TYR A 308 -8.23 -2.64 -6.60
CA TYR A 308 -8.13 -3.50 -5.42
C TYR A 308 -8.89 -2.91 -4.23
N GLN A 309 -10.22 -2.96 -4.33
CA GLN A 309 -11.13 -2.35 -3.36
C GLN A 309 -12.00 -3.34 -2.60
N TRP A 310 -12.02 -4.63 -2.94
CA TRP A 310 -12.92 -5.60 -2.29
C TRP A 310 -12.17 -6.41 -1.23
N LEU A 311 -12.53 -6.20 0.03
CA LEU A 311 -12.06 -6.97 1.15
C LEU A 311 -13.09 -8.07 1.47
N LEU A 312 -12.70 -9.33 1.35
CA LEU A 312 -13.53 -10.49 1.62
C LEU A 312 -13.10 -11.08 2.97
N VAL A 313 -14.04 -11.11 3.90
CA VAL A 313 -13.81 -11.60 5.26
C VAL A 313 -14.71 -12.80 5.52
N PRO A 314 -14.14 -13.95 5.89
CA PRO A 314 -14.92 -15.09 6.35
C PRO A 314 -15.46 -14.78 7.76
N VAL A 315 -16.77 -14.95 7.94
CA VAL A 315 -17.46 -14.71 9.21
C VAL A 315 -18.35 -15.91 9.51
N GLN A 316 -18.43 -16.28 10.78
CA GLN A 316 -19.33 -17.32 11.27
C GLN A 316 -19.98 -16.83 12.55
N THR A 317 -21.31 -16.81 12.65
CA THR A 317 -22.01 -16.27 13.83
C THR A 317 -22.08 -17.25 14.99
N THR A 318 -22.25 -18.55 14.69
CA THR A 318 -22.30 -19.65 15.66
C THR A 318 -21.54 -20.86 15.13
N PRO A 319 -21.08 -21.79 15.98
CA PRO A 319 -20.35 -22.97 15.55
C PRO A 319 -21.08 -23.84 14.52
N GLN A 320 -22.42 -23.83 14.53
CA GLN A 320 -23.28 -24.59 13.62
C GLN A 320 -23.70 -23.81 12.36
N ALA A 321 -23.47 -22.49 12.32
CA ALA A 321 -23.77 -21.68 11.15
C ALA A 321 -22.81 -21.98 9.99
N ALA A 322 -23.29 -21.82 8.76
CA ALA A 322 -22.44 -21.85 7.58
C ALA A 322 -21.47 -20.66 7.58
N ILE A 323 -20.33 -20.82 6.90
CA ILE A 323 -19.37 -19.72 6.72
C ILE A 323 -19.97 -18.74 5.70
N GLU A 324 -20.09 -17.49 6.12
CA GLU A 324 -20.54 -16.38 5.27
C GLU A 324 -19.35 -15.52 4.86
N TRP A 325 -19.41 -14.96 3.65
CA TRP A 325 -18.39 -14.06 3.11
C TRP A 325 -18.89 -12.62 3.16
N GLN A 326 -18.34 -11.83 4.07
CA GLN A 326 -18.61 -10.41 4.13
C GLN A 326 -17.70 -9.67 3.16
N ALA A 327 -18.28 -9.17 2.07
CA ALA A 327 -17.57 -8.34 1.09
C ALA A 327 -17.72 -6.85 1.42
N MET A 328 -16.60 -6.20 1.73
CA MET A 328 -16.54 -4.78 2.08
C MET A 328 -15.77 -4.01 1.03
N ARG A 329 -16.25 -2.80 0.71
CA ARG A 329 -15.56 -1.88 -0.19
C ARG A 329 -14.59 -1.03 0.62
N LEU A 330 -13.33 -1.01 0.23
CA LEU A 330 -12.28 -0.15 0.77
C LEU A 330 -12.30 1.22 0.11
N SER A 331 -12.02 2.26 0.88
CA SER A 331 -11.92 3.65 0.44
C SER A 331 -10.70 4.33 1.05
N GLY A 332 -10.19 5.37 0.40
CA GLY A 332 -9.06 6.18 0.88
C GLY A 332 -7.80 6.02 0.03
N GLN A 333 -6.82 6.89 0.32
CA GLN A 333 -5.58 7.08 -0.45
C GLN A 333 -4.37 6.31 0.13
N ASP A 334 -4.53 5.65 1.28
CA ASP A 334 -3.45 4.86 1.89
C ASP A 334 -3.10 3.62 1.04
N ALA A 335 -1.98 2.97 1.35
CA ALA A 335 -1.59 1.69 0.74
C ALA A 335 -2.65 0.59 0.98
N LEU A 336 -2.71 -0.38 0.08
CA LEU A 336 -3.78 -1.40 0.03
C LEU A 336 -4.02 -2.08 1.38
N ALA A 337 -2.95 -2.60 1.99
CA ALA A 337 -3.05 -3.34 3.25
C ALA A 337 -3.35 -2.45 4.46
N VAL A 338 -2.86 -1.21 4.47
CA VAL A 338 -3.17 -0.23 5.52
C VAL A 338 -4.66 0.13 5.52
N ARG A 339 -5.26 0.28 4.33
CA ARG A 339 -6.71 0.51 4.22
C ARG A 339 -7.51 -0.69 4.69
N ALA A 340 -7.08 -1.89 4.30
CA ALA A 340 -7.72 -3.13 4.75
C ALA A 340 -7.65 -3.26 6.28
N SER A 341 -6.49 -3.03 6.90
CA SER A 341 -6.34 -3.13 8.36
C SER A 341 -7.17 -2.08 9.10
N LYS A 342 -7.17 -0.82 8.64
CA LYS A 342 -8.00 0.25 9.21
C LYS A 342 -9.49 -0.10 9.15
N LYS A 343 -9.95 -0.62 8.01
CA LYS A 343 -11.36 -1.02 7.84
C LYS A 343 -11.73 -2.18 8.76
N LEU A 344 -10.88 -3.21 8.85
CA LEU A 344 -11.11 -4.34 9.75
C LEU A 344 -11.14 -3.93 11.22
N LYS A 345 -10.25 -3.03 11.64
CA LYS A 345 -10.27 -2.48 13.00
C LYS A 345 -11.56 -1.71 13.30
N SER A 346 -11.97 -0.85 12.38
CA SER A 346 -13.19 -0.04 12.55
C SER A 346 -14.45 -0.89 12.68
N ASP A 347 -14.49 -2.05 12.01
CA ASP A 347 -15.63 -2.96 12.02
C ASP A 347 -15.45 -4.10 13.05
N GLU A 348 -14.43 -4.02 13.92
CA GLU A 348 -14.04 -5.04 14.91
C GLU A 348 -13.76 -6.46 14.36
N LEU A 349 -13.43 -6.55 13.07
CA LEU A 349 -13.06 -7.80 12.38
C LEU A 349 -11.56 -8.13 12.48
N LEU A 350 -10.76 -7.24 13.06
CA LEU A 350 -9.36 -7.47 13.43
C LEU A 350 -9.07 -6.72 14.73
N ILE A 351 -8.77 -7.48 15.79
CA ILE A 351 -8.49 -6.94 17.11
C ILE A 351 -6.97 -6.80 17.30
N THR A 352 -6.52 -5.57 17.56
CA THR A 352 -5.12 -5.27 17.89
C THR A 352 -4.85 -5.01 19.36
N SER A 353 -5.89 -4.85 20.17
CA SER A 353 -5.84 -4.75 21.62
C SER A 353 -7.10 -5.39 22.17
N PHE A 354 -6.94 -6.28 23.14
CA PHE A 354 -8.03 -7.09 23.67
C PHE A 354 -8.08 -6.98 25.18
N ALA A 355 -9.25 -6.64 25.72
CA ALA A 355 -9.44 -6.48 27.16
C ALA A 355 -9.72 -7.83 27.82
N ALA A 356 -9.20 -8.02 29.04
CA ALA A 356 -9.40 -9.23 29.84
C ALA A 356 -10.88 -9.58 30.07
N THR A 357 -11.72 -8.57 30.32
CA THR A 357 -13.18 -8.72 30.48
C THR A 357 -13.85 -9.25 29.22
N ARG A 358 -13.43 -8.78 28.04
CA ARG A 358 -13.94 -9.29 26.75
C ARG A 358 -13.49 -10.72 26.51
N LEU A 359 -12.25 -11.06 26.86
CA LEU A 359 -11.77 -12.44 26.82
C LEU A 359 -12.62 -13.34 27.72
N ARG A 360 -12.92 -12.90 28.94
CA ARG A 360 -13.80 -13.62 29.87
C ARG A 360 -15.19 -13.86 29.28
N MET A 361 -15.79 -12.83 28.68
CA MET A 361 -17.10 -12.95 28.01
C MET A 361 -17.08 -13.99 26.88
N GLU A 362 -16.02 -14.04 26.07
CA GLU A 362 -15.92 -15.05 24.99
C GLU A 362 -15.71 -16.48 25.54
N LEU A 363 -14.90 -16.63 26.60
CA LEU A 363 -14.70 -17.91 27.29
C LEU A 363 -15.98 -18.46 27.93
N ASP A 364 -16.90 -17.59 28.34
CA ASP A 364 -18.19 -18.00 28.93
C ASP A 364 -19.27 -18.20 27.86
N ARG A 365 -19.24 -17.40 26.79
CA ARG A 365 -20.19 -17.50 25.66
C ARG A 365 -19.98 -18.77 24.85
N VAL A 366 -18.74 -19.14 24.60
CA VAL A 366 -18.34 -20.35 23.87
C VAL A 366 -17.71 -21.31 24.88
N PRO A 367 -18.02 -22.61 24.89
CA PRO A 367 -17.45 -23.56 25.84
C PRO A 367 -15.96 -23.86 25.53
N LEU A 368 -15.10 -22.85 25.71
CA LEU A 368 -13.64 -22.92 25.55
C LEU A 368 -12.96 -23.51 26.79
N TRP A 369 -13.65 -23.49 27.93
CA TRP A 369 -13.26 -24.18 29.15
C TRP A 369 -13.28 -25.71 28.94
N ARG A 370 -12.15 -26.37 29.19
CA ARG A 370 -12.02 -27.83 29.11
C ARG A 370 -12.05 -28.41 30.52
N GLY A 371 -13.21 -28.33 31.17
CA GLY A 371 -13.35 -28.56 32.61
C GLY A 371 -13.20 -27.24 33.36
N ASP A 372 -12.23 -27.15 34.26
CA ASP A 372 -12.02 -25.98 35.13
C ASP A 372 -10.82 -25.10 34.75
N HIS A 373 -10.08 -25.49 33.71
CA HIS A 373 -8.99 -24.71 33.15
C HIS A 373 -8.89 -24.86 31.62
N VAL A 374 -8.07 -24.03 31.00
CA VAL A 374 -7.69 -24.12 29.58
C VAL A 374 -6.22 -23.72 29.41
N ALA A 375 -5.48 -24.48 28.60
CA ALA A 375 -4.09 -24.13 28.29
C ALA A 375 -4.02 -22.88 27.42
N VAL A 376 -3.08 -21.97 27.72
CA VAL A 376 -2.90 -20.72 26.96
C VAL A 376 -2.58 -21.02 25.49
N ALA A 377 -1.68 -21.96 25.22
CA ALA A 377 -1.34 -22.37 23.85
C ALA A 377 -2.57 -22.86 23.07
N GLN A 378 -3.43 -23.65 23.71
CA GLN A 378 -4.65 -24.15 23.10
C GLN A 378 -5.66 -23.02 22.83
N LEU A 379 -5.72 -22.02 23.71
CA LEU A 379 -6.57 -20.85 23.52
C LEU A 379 -6.10 -20.01 22.32
N VAL A 380 -4.78 -19.82 22.16
CA VAL A 380 -4.20 -19.16 20.98
C VAL A 380 -4.61 -19.91 19.71
N GLU A 381 -4.50 -21.24 19.69
CA GLU A 381 -4.94 -22.06 18.55
C GLU A 381 -6.45 -21.95 18.29
N ASP A 382 -7.28 -21.96 19.34
CA ASP A 382 -8.74 -21.89 19.21
C ASP A 382 -9.16 -20.57 18.54
N PHE A 383 -8.59 -19.44 19.00
CA PHE A 383 -8.82 -18.11 18.40
C PHE A 383 -8.36 -18.05 16.93
N ALA A 384 -7.27 -18.72 16.58
CA ALA A 384 -6.78 -18.80 15.20
C ALA A 384 -7.60 -19.77 14.32
N ARG A 385 -8.24 -20.79 14.91
CA ARG A 385 -8.96 -21.87 14.20
C ARG A 385 -10.41 -21.55 13.89
N TYR A 386 -11.13 -20.96 14.83
CA TYR A 386 -12.58 -20.83 14.77
C TYR A 386 -13.04 -19.44 14.32
N LEU A 387 -13.80 -19.39 13.22
CA LEU A 387 -14.28 -18.15 12.60
C LEU A 387 -15.35 -17.40 13.41
N TYR A 388 -15.96 -18.07 14.39
CA TYR A 388 -16.92 -17.46 15.30
C TYR A 388 -16.26 -16.77 16.50
N LEU A 389 -14.94 -16.94 16.68
CA LEU A 389 -14.18 -16.18 17.66
C LEU A 389 -13.60 -14.91 17.04
N PRO A 390 -13.38 -13.84 17.84
CA PRO A 390 -12.76 -12.63 17.34
C PRO A 390 -11.39 -12.90 16.73
N ARG A 391 -11.13 -12.33 15.54
CA ARG A 391 -9.83 -12.45 14.88
C ARG A 391 -8.83 -11.52 15.55
N LEU A 392 -7.77 -12.11 16.11
CA LEU A 392 -6.67 -11.37 16.73
C LEU A 392 -5.57 -11.09 15.69
N LYS A 393 -4.85 -9.99 15.87
CA LYS A 393 -3.69 -9.65 15.04
C LYS A 393 -2.59 -10.72 15.12
N ASP A 394 -2.22 -11.07 16.34
CA ASP A 394 -1.15 -12.01 16.67
C ASP A 394 -1.42 -12.56 18.09
N SER A 395 -0.64 -13.57 18.50
CA SER A 395 -0.76 -14.18 19.83
C SER A 395 -0.49 -13.20 20.97
N SER A 396 0.31 -12.14 20.74
CA SER A 396 0.65 -11.16 21.76
C SER A 396 -0.55 -10.37 22.26
N VAL A 397 -1.56 -10.15 21.40
CA VAL A 397 -2.81 -9.49 21.77
C VAL A 397 -3.57 -10.29 22.84
N LEU A 398 -3.60 -11.62 22.71
CA LEU A 398 -4.24 -12.49 23.69
C LEU A 398 -3.43 -12.55 24.99
N LEU A 399 -2.11 -12.72 24.88
CA LEU A 399 -1.21 -12.79 26.04
C LEU A 399 -1.23 -11.50 26.86
N GLY A 400 -1.29 -10.34 26.19
CA GLY A 400 -1.48 -9.03 26.83
C GLY A 400 -2.79 -8.97 27.59
N ALA A 401 -3.90 -9.41 26.99
CA ALA A 401 -5.22 -9.46 27.65
C ALA A 401 -5.20 -10.34 28.91
N ILE A 402 -4.50 -11.48 28.86
CA ILE A 402 -4.33 -12.39 30.00
C ILE A 402 -3.51 -11.72 31.10
N SER A 403 -2.37 -11.12 30.76
CA SER A 403 -1.50 -10.43 31.72
C SER A 403 -2.21 -9.26 32.42
N GLU A 404 -2.93 -8.43 31.66
CA GLU A 404 -3.73 -7.32 32.20
C GLU A 404 -4.86 -7.83 33.11
N GLY A 405 -5.52 -8.93 32.72
CA GLY A 405 -6.58 -9.56 33.50
C GLY A 405 -6.11 -10.06 34.86
N LEU A 406 -4.90 -10.63 34.92
CA LEU A 406 -4.29 -11.09 36.17
C LEU A 406 -3.91 -9.94 37.10
N ALA A 407 -3.68 -8.74 36.56
CA ALA A 407 -3.36 -7.55 37.35
C ALA A 407 -4.61 -6.88 37.96
N LEU A 408 -5.82 -7.20 37.49
CA LEU A 408 -7.06 -6.62 38.01
C LEU A 408 -7.32 -7.02 39.46
N LEU A 409 -7.67 -6.05 40.30
CA LEU A 409 -8.13 -6.31 41.67
C LEU A 409 -9.48 -7.04 41.70
N THR A 410 -10.30 -6.87 40.66
CA THR A 410 -11.61 -7.52 40.48
C THR A 410 -11.54 -8.81 39.68
N TRP A 411 -10.37 -9.48 39.59
CA TRP A 411 -10.14 -10.67 38.77
C TRP A 411 -11.15 -11.82 39.00
N VAL A 412 -11.75 -11.90 40.19
CA VAL A 412 -12.78 -12.90 40.51
C VAL A 412 -14.07 -12.70 39.70
N GLN A 413 -14.44 -11.45 39.43
CA GLN A 413 -15.66 -11.09 38.69
C GLN A 413 -15.36 -10.85 37.21
N ASP A 414 -14.23 -10.22 36.91
CA ASP A 414 -13.95 -9.64 35.60
C ASP A 414 -12.91 -10.42 34.78
N ALA A 415 -12.21 -11.40 35.37
CA ALA A 415 -11.12 -12.13 34.71
C ALA A 415 -11.03 -13.62 35.13
N PHE A 416 -9.82 -14.10 35.40
CA PHE A 416 -9.49 -15.51 35.63
C PHE A 416 -8.17 -15.62 36.41
N GLY A 417 -7.86 -16.82 36.90
CA GLY A 417 -6.56 -17.13 37.51
C GLY A 417 -5.58 -17.73 36.51
N PHE A 418 -4.28 -17.67 36.81
CA PHE A 418 -3.23 -18.32 36.01
C PHE A 418 -2.44 -19.31 36.87
N ALA A 419 -2.17 -20.49 36.35
CA ALA A 419 -1.35 -21.51 36.99
C ALA A 419 -0.30 -22.05 36.02
N ASP A 420 0.87 -22.43 36.53
CA ASP A 420 1.96 -22.99 35.71
C ASP A 420 1.65 -24.45 35.32
N SER A 421 1.00 -25.22 36.19
CA SER A 421 0.57 -26.61 35.91
C SER A 421 -0.56 -27.07 36.84
N PHE A 422 -1.24 -28.15 36.48
CA PHE A 422 -2.23 -28.83 37.31
C PHE A 422 -1.68 -30.17 37.79
N ASP A 423 -1.74 -30.41 39.10
CA ASP A 423 -1.37 -31.69 39.71
C ASP A 423 -2.63 -32.55 39.88
N GLU A 424 -2.73 -33.61 39.08
CA GLU A 424 -3.89 -34.53 39.11
C GLU A 424 -3.95 -35.35 40.41
N ASN A 425 -2.82 -35.64 41.06
CA ASN A 425 -2.80 -36.45 42.28
C ASN A 425 -3.30 -35.68 43.50
N GLU A 426 -2.94 -34.39 43.57
CA GLU A 426 -3.33 -33.49 44.66
C GLU A 426 -4.59 -32.66 44.31
N SER A 427 -5.09 -32.77 43.07
CA SER A 427 -6.15 -31.91 42.52
C SER A 427 -5.88 -30.42 42.75
N ARG A 428 -4.60 -30.02 42.57
CA ARG A 428 -4.08 -28.70 42.98
C ARG A 428 -3.42 -27.97 41.81
N TYR A 429 -3.71 -26.68 41.65
CA TYR A 429 -3.01 -25.84 40.68
C TYR A 429 -1.68 -25.35 41.26
N ARG A 430 -0.57 -25.68 40.61
CA ARG A 430 0.78 -25.27 41.02
C ARG A 430 1.13 -23.90 40.42
N GLY A 431 1.73 -23.04 41.24
CA GLY A 431 2.12 -21.70 40.80
C GLY A 431 0.94 -20.78 40.50
N LEU A 432 -0.19 -20.95 41.20
CA LEU A 432 -1.38 -20.13 41.03
C LEU A 432 -1.08 -18.66 41.35
N ARG A 433 -1.29 -17.78 40.38
CA ARG A 433 -1.03 -16.33 40.46
C ARG A 433 -2.31 -15.57 40.11
N VAL A 434 -2.63 -14.60 40.96
CA VAL A 434 -3.73 -13.64 40.82
C VAL A 434 -3.31 -12.30 41.41
N GLY A 435 -3.83 -11.19 40.89
CA GLY A 435 -3.50 -9.84 41.35
C GLY A 435 -2.05 -9.41 41.13
N ARG A 436 -1.34 -10.02 40.16
CA ARG A 436 0.06 -9.71 39.81
C ARG A 436 0.23 -9.68 38.30
N ILE A 437 1.07 -8.77 37.82
CA ILE A 437 1.50 -8.73 36.41
C ILE A 437 2.42 -9.92 36.17
N VAL A 438 2.10 -10.71 35.15
CA VAL A 438 2.91 -11.85 34.69
C VAL A 438 3.29 -11.61 33.24
N SER A 439 4.58 -11.64 32.92
CA SER A 439 5.03 -11.67 31.53
C SER A 439 4.81 -13.08 30.99
N LEU A 440 3.99 -13.21 29.95
CA LEU A 440 3.68 -14.47 29.31
C LEU A 440 4.25 -14.47 27.89
N ASP A 441 5.02 -15.51 27.57
CA ASP A 441 5.45 -15.81 26.20
C ASP A 441 4.65 -16.99 25.64
N THR A 442 4.57 -17.11 24.32
CA THR A 442 3.82 -18.17 23.61
C THR A 442 4.22 -19.59 24.02
N ASP A 443 5.48 -19.80 24.41
CA ASP A 443 6.02 -21.11 24.80
C ASP A 443 5.90 -21.37 26.30
N THR A 444 5.36 -20.43 27.08
CA THR A 444 5.23 -20.60 28.52
C THR A 444 4.10 -21.59 28.81
N PRO A 445 4.37 -22.75 29.44
CA PRO A 445 3.31 -23.64 29.88
C PRO A 445 2.47 -22.89 30.93
N GLY A 446 1.20 -22.69 30.61
CA GLY A 446 0.31 -21.88 31.41
C GLY A 446 -1.14 -22.32 31.24
N LEU A 447 -1.84 -22.41 32.35
CA LEU A 447 -3.24 -22.76 32.45
C LEU A 447 -4.02 -21.55 32.95
N ILE A 448 -5.02 -21.13 32.18
CA ILE A 448 -6.03 -20.20 32.64
C ILE A 448 -7.06 -21.01 33.44
N VAL A 449 -7.32 -20.62 34.67
CA VAL A 449 -8.20 -21.32 35.61
C VAL A 449 -9.45 -20.48 35.85
N LYS A 450 -10.61 -21.13 35.97
CA LYS A 450 -11.85 -20.44 36.35
C LYS A 450 -11.66 -19.68 37.67
N PRO A 451 -12.17 -18.44 37.78
CA PRO A 451 -11.97 -17.58 38.94
C PRO A 451 -12.51 -18.21 40.22
N GLU A 452 -13.65 -18.88 40.17
CA GLU A 452 -14.24 -19.58 41.33
C GLU A 452 -13.34 -20.69 41.88
N VAL A 453 -12.66 -21.42 40.99
CA VAL A 453 -11.80 -22.55 41.35
C VAL A 453 -10.47 -22.04 41.90
N ALA A 454 -9.88 -21.04 41.24
CA ALA A 454 -8.69 -20.36 41.73
C ALA A 454 -8.92 -19.71 43.10
N HIS A 455 -10.05 -19.04 43.31
CA HIS A 455 -10.40 -18.41 44.58
C HIS A 455 -10.58 -19.45 45.70
N LYS A 456 -11.27 -20.56 45.43
CA LYS A 456 -11.44 -21.65 46.42
C LYS A 456 -10.10 -22.23 46.87
N GLN A 457 -9.15 -22.44 45.96
CA GLN A 457 -7.83 -22.95 46.32
C GLN A 457 -7.07 -21.93 47.19
N LEU A 458 -7.07 -20.64 46.82
CA LEU A 458 -6.38 -19.61 47.59
C LEU A 458 -6.94 -19.44 49.00
N GLU A 459 -8.26 -19.49 49.17
CA GLU A 459 -8.87 -19.44 50.50
C GLU A 459 -8.52 -20.68 51.34
N THR A 460 -8.43 -21.86 50.71
CA THR A 460 -8.02 -23.10 51.40
C THR A 460 -6.55 -23.03 51.84
N GLU A 461 -5.66 -22.51 51.00
CA GLU A 461 -4.24 -22.34 51.32
C GLU A 461 -4.02 -21.22 52.35
N ARG A 462 -4.84 -20.16 52.35
CA ARG A 462 -4.80 -19.09 53.35
C ARG A 462 -5.34 -19.56 54.71
N ALA A 463 -6.29 -20.50 54.72
CA ALA A 463 -6.83 -21.09 55.93
C ALA A 463 -5.90 -22.14 56.57
N GLN A 464 -4.87 -22.61 55.85
CA GLN A 464 -3.84 -23.50 56.41
C GLN A 464 -2.63 -22.68 56.91
N PRO A 465 -2.30 -22.69 58.21
CA PRO A 465 -1.10 -22.03 58.72
C PRO A 465 0.17 -22.77 58.25
N PRO A 466 1.33 -22.08 58.13
CA PRO A 466 2.58 -22.72 57.72
C PRO A 466 2.99 -23.79 58.74
N ALA A 467 2.99 -25.05 58.32
CA ALA A 467 3.49 -26.15 59.12
C ALA A 467 5.03 -26.07 59.19
N GLY A 468 5.58 -25.70 60.36
CA GLY A 468 7.01 -25.83 60.60
C GLY A 468 7.63 -24.95 61.70
N VAL A 469 7.17 -25.06 62.95
CA VAL A 469 8.03 -24.82 64.12
C VAL A 469 7.68 -25.88 65.20
N PRO A 470 8.60 -26.78 65.60
CA PRO A 470 8.33 -27.74 66.67
C PRO A 470 8.41 -27.08 68.06
N PRO A 471 7.59 -27.48 69.05
CA PRO A 471 7.69 -27.00 70.42
C PRO A 471 8.49 -27.98 71.30
N THR A 472 9.45 -27.46 72.07
CA THR A 472 10.08 -28.11 73.24
C THR A 472 10.74 -26.99 74.03
N GLY A 473 10.61 -26.78 75.34
CA GLY A 473 9.96 -27.46 76.46
C GLY A 473 10.53 -26.77 77.72
N THR A 474 9.71 -26.51 78.72
CA THR A 474 10.08 -25.84 79.99
C THR A 474 10.66 -26.82 81.01
N ALA A 475 11.78 -26.48 81.69
CA ALA A 475 12.09 -26.84 83.09
C ALA A 475 13.37 -26.15 83.62
N GLU A 476 13.38 -25.88 84.93
CA GLU A 476 14.26 -25.05 85.75
C GLU A 476 15.64 -25.64 86.14
N GLY A 477 16.59 -24.77 86.52
CA GLY A 477 17.35 -24.92 87.77
C GLY A 477 18.87 -25.19 87.77
N GLY A 478 19.67 -24.18 88.18
CA GLY A 478 21.00 -24.27 88.83
C GLY A 478 22.23 -24.33 87.89
N GLY A 479 23.34 -23.60 88.03
CA GLY A 479 23.91 -22.75 89.09
C GLY A 479 25.41 -23.11 89.31
N GLY A 480 26.35 -22.21 89.01
CA GLY A 480 27.81 -22.35 89.31
C GLY A 480 28.74 -21.72 88.25
N ILE A 481 29.03 -20.40 88.25
CA ILE A 481 30.09 -19.62 88.95
C ILE A 481 31.53 -19.80 88.39
N GLY A 482 32.10 -18.69 87.88
CA GLY A 482 33.53 -18.46 87.64
C GLY A 482 33.82 -17.11 86.91
N ALA A 483 34.04 -16.04 87.69
CA ALA A 483 34.27 -14.63 87.30
C ALA A 483 35.75 -14.33 86.85
N PRO A 484 36.25 -13.08 86.63
CA PRO A 484 35.62 -11.73 86.63
C PRO A 484 36.06 -10.73 85.50
N GLU A 485 35.16 -9.78 85.21
CA GLU A 485 35.25 -8.29 85.05
C GLU A 485 36.59 -7.51 84.89
N PRO A 486 36.59 -6.23 84.39
CA PRO A 486 35.66 -5.12 84.71
C PRO A 486 35.06 -4.37 83.49
N GLY A 487 33.81 -3.91 83.53
CA GLY A 487 33.33 -2.66 84.16
C GLY A 487 33.17 -1.60 83.05
N THR A 488 32.11 -0.79 82.89
CA THR A 488 31.16 -0.23 83.85
C THR A 488 30.07 0.57 83.08
N ILE A 489 28.80 0.41 83.48
CA ILE A 489 27.70 1.38 83.67
C ILE A 489 27.10 2.18 82.46
N THR A 490 25.77 2.01 82.35
CA THR A 490 24.67 2.68 81.61
C THR A 490 24.70 4.23 81.60
N PRO A 491 24.09 4.96 80.63
CA PRO A 491 22.61 5.05 80.50
C PRO A 491 22.03 5.17 79.05
N GLU A 492 20.71 5.09 79.03
CA GLU A 492 19.69 5.16 77.97
C GLU A 492 19.71 6.43 77.07
N GLN A 493 19.51 6.23 75.74
CA GLN A 493 18.89 7.10 74.69
C GLN A 493 19.60 6.94 73.32
N PRO A 494 19.00 7.29 72.17
CA PRO A 494 17.61 7.14 71.68
C PRO A 494 17.59 6.26 70.40
N VAL A 495 16.41 5.84 69.93
CA VAL A 495 16.25 5.23 68.60
C VAL A 495 16.71 6.25 67.54
N PRO A 496 17.72 5.97 66.69
CA PRO A 496 18.01 6.86 65.58
C PRO A 496 16.89 6.70 64.57
N THR A 497 16.06 7.74 64.40
CA THR A 497 15.30 7.95 63.17
C THR A 497 16.27 7.87 62.01
N THR A 498 16.24 6.76 61.27
CA THR A 498 16.99 6.60 60.02
C THR A 498 16.53 7.69 59.06
N THR A 499 17.39 8.68 58.86
CA THR A 499 17.20 9.74 57.88
C THR A 499 17.11 9.10 56.49
N GLN A 500 15.97 9.27 55.83
CA GLN A 500 15.78 8.78 54.47
C GLN A 500 16.79 9.45 53.50
N PRO A 501 17.36 8.71 52.55
CA PRO A 501 18.33 9.26 51.61
C PRO A 501 17.66 10.33 50.73
N LYS A 502 18.24 11.53 50.71
CA LYS A 502 17.70 12.71 49.99
C LYS A 502 18.29 12.92 48.59
N ARG A 503 19.26 12.09 48.18
CA ARG A 503 20.01 12.23 46.92
C ARG A 503 20.33 10.85 46.34
N PHE A 504 20.18 10.72 45.03
CA PHE A 504 20.58 9.55 44.25
C PHE A 504 21.64 9.97 43.22
N HIS A 505 22.69 9.17 43.09
CA HIS A 505 23.73 9.32 42.07
C HIS A 505 24.12 7.92 41.57
N GLY A 506 24.12 7.73 40.26
CA GLY A 506 24.48 6.45 39.65
C GLY A 506 25.05 6.66 38.25
N THR A 507 26.09 5.89 37.94
CA THR A 507 26.71 5.82 36.61
C THR A 507 26.62 4.40 36.09
N VAL A 508 26.39 4.23 34.80
CA VAL A 508 26.30 2.92 34.14
C VAL A 508 26.96 3.01 32.78
N THR A 509 27.81 2.04 32.47
CA THR A 509 28.45 1.90 31.17
C THR A 509 27.49 1.21 30.20
N LEU A 510 27.23 1.85 29.06
CA LEU A 510 26.31 1.35 28.04
C LEU A 510 27.07 0.63 26.93
N ASP A 511 26.48 -0.44 26.38
CA ASP A 511 27.02 -1.11 25.19
C ASP A 511 26.88 -0.19 23.97
N THR A 512 28.00 0.09 23.32
CA THR A 512 28.10 1.00 22.16
C THR A 512 27.25 0.56 20.97
N THR A 513 26.92 -0.74 20.87
CA THR A 513 26.07 -1.28 19.80
C THR A 513 24.58 -1.26 20.13
N ARG A 514 24.20 -1.02 21.40
CA ARG A 514 22.81 -1.10 21.90
C ARG A 514 22.39 0.08 22.79
N VAL A 515 23.11 1.20 22.71
CA VAL A 515 22.90 2.41 23.54
C VAL A 515 21.43 2.82 23.62
N GLY A 516 20.68 2.81 22.52
CA GLY A 516 19.26 3.20 22.51
C GLY A 516 18.36 2.30 23.36
N ARG A 517 18.53 0.97 23.27
CA ARG A 517 17.74 0.01 24.04
C ARG A 517 18.04 0.10 25.53
N ASP A 518 19.33 0.19 25.86
CA ASP A 518 19.76 0.19 27.25
C ASP A 518 19.44 1.54 27.93
N ALA A 519 19.51 2.66 27.19
CA ALA A 519 19.01 3.96 27.65
C ALA A 519 17.49 3.97 27.88
N SER A 520 16.70 3.32 27.01
CA SER A 520 15.25 3.15 27.24
C SER A 520 14.98 2.36 28.51
N ARG A 521 15.71 1.27 28.75
CA ARG A 521 15.56 0.48 29.97
C ARG A 521 15.90 1.27 31.23
N ILE A 522 16.92 2.14 31.21
CA ILE A 522 17.26 3.02 32.34
C ILE A 522 16.18 4.10 32.54
N ALA A 523 15.58 4.59 31.45
CA ALA A 523 14.47 5.53 31.52
C ALA A 523 13.28 4.90 32.27
N ASP A 524 12.90 3.67 31.90
CA ASP A 524 11.74 2.98 32.46
C ASP A 524 11.99 2.48 33.89
N GLU A 525 13.16 1.89 34.16
CA GLU A 525 13.44 1.19 35.42
C GLU A 525 14.07 2.08 36.50
N VAL A 526 14.55 3.29 36.18
CA VAL A 526 15.23 4.17 37.15
C VAL A 526 14.69 5.60 37.09
N ILE A 527 14.71 6.23 35.91
CA ILE A 527 14.34 7.65 35.77
C ILE A 527 12.84 7.85 36.03
N ALA A 528 11.97 6.95 35.56
CA ALA A 528 10.52 7.01 35.79
C ALA A 528 10.17 6.98 37.29
N HIS A 529 10.85 6.15 38.08
CA HIS A 529 10.64 6.09 39.53
C HIS A 529 11.14 7.34 40.27
N LEU A 530 12.28 7.91 39.86
CA LEU A 530 12.83 9.12 40.49
C LEU A 530 12.04 10.39 40.11
N SER A 531 11.55 10.46 38.87
CA SER A 531 10.74 11.60 38.39
C SER A 531 9.30 11.57 38.90
N GLY A 532 8.78 10.39 39.28
CA GLY A 532 7.47 10.24 39.92
C GLY A 532 7.41 10.75 41.36
N LEU A 533 8.55 11.08 42.00
CA LEU A 533 8.59 11.63 43.35
C LEU A 533 8.24 13.13 43.37
N VAL A 534 7.24 13.51 44.16
CA VAL A 534 6.75 14.89 44.27
C VAL A 534 7.89 15.83 44.72
N GLY A 535 8.27 16.78 43.87
CA GLY A 535 9.32 17.77 44.14
C GLY A 535 10.75 17.31 43.82
N ALA A 536 10.95 16.13 43.23
CA ALA A 536 12.27 15.68 42.80
C ALA A 536 12.73 16.41 41.53
N LYS A 537 13.97 16.92 41.55
CA LYS A 537 14.65 17.46 40.36
C LYS A 537 15.61 16.41 39.83
N VAL A 538 15.23 15.77 38.73
CA VAL A 538 16.05 14.75 38.05
C VAL A 538 16.80 15.40 36.90
N THR A 539 18.13 15.29 36.89
CA THR A 539 19.00 15.71 35.79
C THR A 539 19.69 14.47 35.23
N VAL A 540 19.64 14.29 33.91
CA VAL A 540 20.30 13.18 33.22
C VAL A 540 21.41 13.74 32.33
N THR A 541 22.61 13.22 32.49
CA THR A 541 23.79 13.60 31.70
C THR A 541 24.29 12.38 30.93
N LEU A 542 24.44 12.51 29.61
CA LEU A 542 25.04 11.50 28.76
C LEU A 542 26.48 11.89 28.46
N GLU A 543 27.43 11.06 28.88
CA GLU A 543 28.86 11.22 28.62
C GLU A 543 29.29 10.20 27.56
N VAL A 544 30.07 10.64 26.58
CA VAL A 544 30.56 9.79 25.48
C VAL A 544 32.07 9.91 25.45
N GLU A 545 32.75 8.84 25.85
CA GLU A 545 34.20 8.72 25.86
C GLU A 545 34.64 7.72 24.78
N ALA A 546 35.68 8.08 24.03
CA ALA A 546 36.26 7.22 23.00
C ALA A 546 37.79 7.37 22.98
N GLU A 547 38.50 6.29 23.27
CA GLU A 547 39.95 6.22 23.14
C GLU A 547 40.31 5.78 21.71
N ILE A 548 41.13 6.56 21.01
CA ILE A 548 41.49 6.31 19.60
C ILE A 548 43.02 6.27 19.48
N PRO A 549 43.66 5.12 19.74
CA PRO A 549 45.12 5.03 19.89
C PRO A 549 45.94 5.43 18.66
N SER A 550 45.35 5.29 17.46
CA SER A 550 45.99 5.66 16.19
C SER A 550 45.70 7.10 15.74
N GLY A 551 44.99 7.89 16.54
CA GLY A 551 44.46 9.20 16.16
C GLY A 551 43.18 9.13 15.34
N ALA A 552 42.30 10.12 15.53
CA ALA A 552 41.04 10.23 14.78
C ALA A 552 41.28 10.84 13.39
N PRO A 553 40.80 10.20 12.30
CA PRO A 553 40.91 10.77 10.94
C PRO A 553 40.16 12.11 10.81
N ASP A 554 40.68 13.04 10.01
CA ASP A 554 40.13 14.41 9.84
C ASP A 554 38.64 14.43 9.48
N HIS A 555 38.20 13.50 8.64
CA HIS A 555 36.79 13.40 8.24
C HIS A 555 35.88 13.01 9.42
N VAL A 556 36.36 12.17 10.34
CA VAL A 556 35.63 11.77 11.56
C VAL A 556 35.60 12.92 12.55
N VAL A 557 36.73 13.61 12.76
CA VAL A 557 36.80 14.80 13.61
C VAL A 557 35.81 15.86 13.15
N ARG A 558 35.73 16.11 11.84
CA ARG A 558 34.78 17.08 11.26
C ARG A 558 33.32 16.67 11.47
N VAL A 559 32.98 15.41 11.16
CA VAL A 559 31.61 14.89 11.29
C VAL A 559 31.13 14.91 12.74
N VAL A 560 31.96 14.43 13.68
CA VAL A 560 31.60 14.40 15.10
C VAL A 560 31.46 15.82 15.66
N THR A 561 32.38 16.72 15.34
CA THR A 561 32.31 18.12 15.81
C THR A 561 31.06 18.85 15.29
N GLU A 562 30.70 18.64 14.02
CA GLU A 562 29.49 19.24 13.42
C GLU A 562 28.21 18.67 14.03
N ASN A 563 28.14 17.35 14.21
CA ASN A 563 26.98 16.70 14.83
C ASN A 563 26.82 17.09 16.29
N SER A 564 27.90 17.17 17.07
CA SER A 564 27.84 17.61 18.48
C SER A 564 27.33 19.05 18.62
N ARG A 565 27.62 19.93 17.67
CA ARG A 565 27.04 21.29 17.64
C ARG A 565 25.55 21.26 17.34
N THR A 566 25.13 20.49 16.33
CA THR A 566 23.71 20.33 15.98
C THR A 566 22.88 19.71 17.10
N LEU A 567 23.48 18.79 17.87
CA LEU A 567 22.86 18.11 19.00
C LEU A 567 23.01 18.87 20.34
N ASN A 568 23.54 20.10 20.32
CA ASN A 568 23.69 20.98 21.48
C ASN A 568 24.47 20.36 22.66
N PHE A 569 25.58 19.67 22.38
CA PHE A 569 26.49 19.23 23.44
C PHE A 569 26.98 20.43 24.26
N THR A 570 26.98 20.30 25.59
CA THR A 570 27.41 21.36 26.51
C THR A 570 28.95 21.44 26.64
N SER A 571 29.66 20.35 26.35
CA SER A 571 31.12 20.25 26.30
C SER A 571 31.51 19.20 25.26
N GLN A 572 32.43 19.55 24.35
CA GLN A 572 32.89 18.67 23.26
C GLN A 572 34.26 19.11 22.73
N GLY A 573 35.12 18.14 22.40
CA GLY A 573 36.43 18.38 21.79
C GLY A 573 37.19 17.07 21.61
N PHE A 574 38.07 17.03 20.61
CA PHE A 574 39.11 15.99 20.55
C PHE A 574 40.35 16.55 21.23
N GLU A 575 40.82 15.88 22.28
CA GLU A 575 42.05 16.24 22.95
C GLU A 575 43.22 15.54 22.26
N LYS A 576 44.35 16.25 22.14
CA LYS A 576 45.61 15.66 21.68
C LYS A 576 46.37 15.29 22.94
N GLU A 577 46.65 14.00 23.10
CA GLU A 577 47.54 13.51 24.15
C GLU A 577 48.98 14.00 23.94
#